data_AF-A0A934JQL8-F1
#
_entry.id   AF-A0A934JQL8-F1
#
_cell.length_a   1.000
_cell.length_b   1.000
_cell.length_c   1.000
_cell.angle_alpha   90.00
_cell.angle_beta   90.00
_cell.angle_gamma   90.00
#
_symmetry.space_group_name_H-M   'P 1'
#
loop_
_entity.id
_entity.type
_entity.pdbx_description
1 polymer ?
#
loop_
_entity_poly.entity_id
_entity_poly.type
_entity_poly.pdbx_seq_one_letter_code
_entity_poly.pdbx_strand_id
1 'polypeptide(L)' 'MAGLKVRCISTKPYLDEGQNGQLMEGQFEGEMVSLTINGVYEVLDEDDEYYRIIDNTDDDYLYPKVMFETVAP' A
#
# COMPACT_ATOMS: atom_id res chain seq x y z
N MET A 1 0.00 3.73 -17.39
CA MET A 1 0.54 5.09 -17.13
C MET A 1 2.05 4.94 -16.89
N ALA A 2 2.91 5.75 -17.50
CA ALA A 2 4.35 5.50 -17.44
C ALA A 2 4.96 6.07 -16.14
N GLY A 3 5.45 5.19 -15.25
CA GLY A 3 6.44 5.54 -14.23
C GLY A 3 5.91 6.20 -12.95
N LEU A 4 4.67 5.94 -12.53
CA LEU A 4 4.20 6.39 -11.21
C LEU A 4 4.98 5.65 -10.13
N LYS A 5 5.62 6.41 -9.22
CA LYS A 5 6.30 5.89 -8.05
C LYS A 5 5.56 6.30 -6.80
N VAL A 6 5.45 5.37 -5.86
CA VAL A 6 4.76 5.60 -4.59
C VAL A 6 5.65 5.20 -3.43
N ARG A 7 5.61 5.98 -2.35
CA ARG A 7 6.34 5.70 -1.12
C ARG A 7 5.40 5.01 -0.15
N CYS A 8 5.78 3.84 0.36
CA CYS A 8 5.03 3.16 1.40
C CYS A 8 5.13 3.97 2.71
N ILE A 9 3.99 4.43 3.21
CA ILE A 9 3.87 5.14 4.50
C ILE A 9 3.21 4.28 5.58
N SER A 10 2.56 3.18 5.18
CA SER A 10 1.98 2.19 6.09
C SER A 10 2.17 0.78 5.53
N THR A 11 2.51 -0.19 6.38
CA THR A 11 2.54 -1.63 6.09
C THR A 11 1.32 -2.35 6.63
N LYS A 12 0.31 -1.60 7.11
CA LYS A 12 -0.94 -2.13 7.64
C LYS A 12 -2.06 -1.92 6.62
N PRO A 13 -2.43 -2.97 5.86
CA PRO A 13 -3.39 -2.86 4.75
C PRO A 13 -4.86 -2.75 5.18
N TYR A 14 -5.20 -3.16 6.39
CA TYR A 14 -6.57 -3.15 6.86
C TYR A 14 -6.76 -2.04 7.88
N LEU A 15 -7.69 -1.14 7.59
CA LEU A 15 -8.33 -0.31 8.58
C LEU A 15 -9.68 -0.99 8.89
N ASP A 16 -9.84 -1.60 10.05
CA ASP A 16 -11.12 -2.10 10.56
C ASP A 16 -11.99 -0.90 11.00
N GLU A 17 -13.28 -0.91 10.68
CA GLU A 17 -14.21 0.08 11.25
C GLU A 17 -14.41 -0.21 12.75
N GLY A 18 -13.80 0.60 13.59
CA GLY A 18 -14.05 0.59 15.03
C GLY A 18 -15.49 0.98 15.33
N GLN A 19 -16.00 0.54 16.48
CA GLN A 19 -17.40 0.71 16.91
C GLN A 19 -17.90 2.18 16.97
N ASN A 20 -17.00 3.15 16.85
CA ASN A 20 -17.30 4.58 16.85
C ASN A 20 -17.21 5.21 15.44
N GLY A 21 -17.12 4.41 14.37
CA GLY A 21 -16.87 4.89 13.01
C GLY A 21 -15.44 5.40 12.79
N GLN A 22 -14.52 5.08 13.69
CA GLN A 22 -13.09 5.37 13.53
C GLN A 22 -12.40 4.18 12.88
N LEU A 23 -11.66 4.45 11.82
CA LEU A 23 -10.78 3.47 11.17
C LEU A 23 -9.67 3.06 12.17
N MET A 24 -9.70 1.81 12.63
CA MET A 24 -8.74 1.18 13.54
C MET A 24 -7.81 0.27 12.75
N GLU A 25 -6.58 0.06 13.20
CA GLU A 25 -5.66 -0.88 12.55
C GLU A 25 -6.23 -2.31 12.62
N GLY A 26 -6.50 -2.92 11.47
CA GLY A 26 -7.10 -4.24 11.37
C GLY A 26 -6.11 -5.36 11.66
N GLN A 27 -6.61 -6.42 12.30
CA GLN A 27 -5.80 -7.50 12.85
C GLN A 27 -5.49 -8.56 11.77
N PHE A 28 -4.73 -8.18 10.74
CA PHE A 28 -4.14 -9.17 9.83
C PHE A 28 -2.87 -9.71 10.50
N GLU A 29 -2.83 -11.00 10.83
CA GLU A 29 -1.64 -11.65 11.42
C GLU A 29 -0.48 -11.82 10.42
N GLY A 30 -0.67 -11.43 9.15
CA GLY A 30 0.42 -11.28 8.21
C GLY A 30 1.01 -9.88 8.27
N GLU A 31 2.29 -9.73 8.55
CA GLU A 31 2.97 -8.50 8.13
C GLU A 31 3.02 -8.49 6.60
N MET A 32 2.68 -7.37 5.95
CA MET A 32 3.09 -7.14 4.56
C MET A 32 4.60 -6.91 4.54
N VAL A 33 5.36 -7.96 4.89
CA VAL A 33 6.83 -7.99 4.98
C VAL A 33 7.49 -7.65 3.65
N SER A 34 6.75 -7.78 2.56
CA SER A 34 7.22 -7.45 1.23
C SER A 34 7.27 -5.94 0.97
N LEU A 35 6.70 -5.10 1.84
CA LEU A 35 6.83 -3.65 1.78
C LEU A 35 7.64 -3.12 2.98
N THR A 36 8.48 -2.14 2.70
CA THR A 36 9.30 -1.43 3.68
C THR A 36 8.75 -0.03 3.85
N ILE A 37 8.50 0.41 5.08
CA ILE A 37 8.13 1.80 5.37
C ILE A 37 9.21 2.75 4.83
N ASN A 38 8.77 3.81 4.15
CA ASN A 38 9.57 4.75 3.35
C ASN A 38 10.22 4.17 2.09
N GLY A 39 10.01 2.88 1.78
CA GLY A 39 10.39 2.28 0.51
C GLY A 39 9.61 2.91 -0.64
N VAL A 40 10.28 3.12 -1.78
CA VAL A 40 9.66 3.67 -2.98
C VAL A 40 9.51 2.55 -4.00
N TYR A 41 8.29 2.36 -4.48
CA TYR A 41 7.90 1.26 -5.34
C TYR A 41 7.33 1.77 -6.67
N GLU A 42 7.45 0.95 -7.71
CA GLU A 42 6.89 1.24 -9.03
C GLU A 42 5.46 0.71 -9.11
N VAL A 43 4.54 1.58 -9.55
CA VAL A 43 3.14 1.23 -9.80
C VAL A 43 3.01 0.78 -11.25
N LEU A 44 2.61 -0.47 -11.44
CA LEU A 44 2.32 -1.05 -12.75
C LEU A 44 0.96 -0.60 -13.27
N ASP A 45 -0.02 -0.56 -12.37
CA ASP A 45 -1.40 -0.20 -12.67
C ASP A 45 -2.11 0.37 -11.45
N GLU A 46 -3.18 1.13 -11.66
CA GLU A 46 -3.99 1.68 -10.57
C GLU A 46 -5.48 1.65 -10.91
N ASP A 47 -6.29 1.34 -9.89
CA ASP A 47 -7.75 1.48 -9.92
C ASP A 47 -8.17 2.59 -8.94
N ASP A 48 -9.47 2.77 -8.65
CA ASP A 48 -9.94 3.85 -7.76
C ASP A 48 -9.34 3.75 -6.33
N GLU A 49 -9.21 2.53 -5.79
CA GLU A 49 -8.84 2.31 -4.38
C GLU A 49 -7.49 1.60 -4.17
N TYR A 50 -6.91 1.00 -5.22
CA TYR A 50 -5.73 0.15 -5.12
C TYR A 50 -4.63 0.52 -6.13
N TYR A 51 -3.38 0.25 -5.74
CA TYR A 51 -2.20 0.25 -6.60
C TYR A 51 -1.71 -1.18 -6.82
N ARG A 52 -1.41 -1.53 -8.06
CA ARG A 52 -0.66 -2.73 -8.41
C ARG A 52 0.84 -2.40 -8.40
N ILE A 53 1.57 -2.97 -7.45
CA ILE A 53 2.96 -2.61 -7.13
C ILE A 53 3.84 -3.86 -7.21
N ILE A 54 5.05 -3.72 -7.77
CA ILE A 54 6.12 -4.71 -7.60
C ILE A 54 6.75 -4.49 -6.22
N ASP A 55 6.61 -5.46 -5.33
CA ASP A 55 7.10 -5.38 -3.95
C ASP A 55 8.56 -5.90 -3.81
N ASN A 56 9.07 -6.05 -2.58
CA ASN A 56 10.43 -6.54 -2.34
C ASN A 56 10.65 -8.03 -2.73
N THR A 57 9.61 -8.78 -3.10
CA THR A 57 9.73 -10.17 -3.57
C THR A 57 9.80 -10.28 -5.10
N ASP A 58 9.90 -9.15 -5.81
CA ASP A 58 9.88 -9.04 -7.28
C ASP A 58 8.57 -9.53 -7.92
N ASP A 59 7.52 -9.73 -7.11
CA ASP A 59 6.19 -10.09 -7.56
C ASP A 59 5.27 -8.87 -7.52
N ASP A 60 4.24 -8.88 -8.37
CA ASP A 60 3.25 -7.82 -8.40
C ASP A 60 2.02 -8.16 -7.52
N TYR A 61 1.66 -7.24 -6.62
CA TYR A 61 0.50 -7.37 -5.73
C TYR A 61 -0.33 -6.09 -5.70
N LEU A 62 -1.60 -6.23 -5.32
CA LEU A 62 -2.53 -5.11 -5.11
C LEU A 62 -2.47 -4.63 -3.67
N TYR A 63 -2.20 -3.34 -3.49
CA TYR A 63 -2.17 -2.69 -2.19
C TYR A 63 -3.10 -1.48 -2.14
N PRO A 64 -3.81 -1.23 -1.03
CA PRO A 64 -4.63 -0.03 -0.84
C PRO A 64 -3.82 1.25 -1.04
N LYS A 65 -4.34 2.22 -1.81
CA LYS A 65 -3.65 3.51 -2.04
C LYS A 65 -3.36 4.27 -0.75
N VAL A 66 -4.19 4.09 0.28
CA VAL A 66 -4.02 4.71 1.61
C VAL A 66 -2.71 4.34 2.31
N MET A 67 -2.06 3.26 1.87
CA MET A 67 -0.76 2.83 2.40
C MET A 67 0.41 3.61 1.80
N PHE A 68 0.18 4.48 0.80
CA PHE A 68 1.25 5.13 0.06
C PHE A 68 1.02 6.62 -0.17
N GLU A 69 2.12 7.32 -0.41
CA GLU A 69 2.13 8.68 -0.94
C GLU A 69 2.74 8.67 -2.35
N THR A 70 2.12 9.39 -3.28
CA THR A 70 2.67 9.57 -4.63
C THR A 70 3.97 10.37 -4.57
N VAL A 71 5.04 9.84 -5.14
CA VAL A 71 6.32 10.54 -5.28
C VAL A 71 6.32 11.21 -6.65
N ALA A 72 6.09 12.52 -6.67
CA ALA A 72 6.32 13.30 -7.89
C ALA A 72 7.82 13.26 -8.26
N PRO A 73 8.16 13.24 -9.56
CA PRO A 73 9.55 13.34 -10.01
C PRO A 73 10.23 14.65 -9.59
#